data_AF-A0A9W4KNL0-F1
#
_entry.id   AF-A0A9W4KNL0-F1
#
_cell.length_a   1.000
_cell.length_b   1.000
_cell.length_c   1.000
_cell.angle_alpha   90.00
_cell.angle_beta   90.00
_cell.angle_gamma   90.00
#
_symmetry.space_group_name_H-M   'P 1'
#
loop_
_entity.id
_entity.type
_entity.pdbx_description
1 polymer ?
#
loop_
_entity_poly.entity_id
_entity_poly.type
_entity_poly.pdbx_seq_one_letter_code
_entity_poly.pdbx_strand_id
1 'polypeptide(L)'
;MSKVIHEFNDMIRKLRKELFGKGPERIHTVFVENMAVSTLYGNLTPTEMFISRSEEGRDMVHSARTKMVQDVYSESPPDGMEELVGAKLVHLFSDIKIKENIAISVFVFDKHIADKLNGH
;
A
#
# COMPACT_ATOMS: atom_id res chain seq x y z
N MET A 1 10.12 15.81 5.41
CA MET A 1 9.27 14.69 5.90
C MET A 1 7.82 14.73 5.39
N SER A 2 7.00 15.74 5.72
CA SER A 2 5.56 15.71 5.38
C SER A 2 5.28 15.66 3.87
N LYS A 3 6.00 16.42 3.05
CA LYS A 3 5.81 16.43 1.58
C LYS A 3 6.05 15.06 0.93
N VAL A 4 7.14 14.38 1.27
CA VAL A 4 7.45 13.04 0.73
C VAL A 4 6.42 12.00 1.20
N ILE A 5 6.02 12.03 2.48
CA ILE A 5 4.95 11.16 2.98
C ILE A 5 3.63 11.42 2.22
N HIS A 6 3.30 12.70 1.96
CA HIS A 6 2.11 13.06 1.21
C HIS A 6 2.14 12.53 -0.22
N GLU A 7 3.23 12.77 -0.95
CA GLU A 7 3.40 12.29 -2.32
C GLU A 7 3.36 10.75 -2.37
N PHE A 8 4.06 10.08 -1.46
CA PHE A 8 4.05 8.61 -1.35
C PHE A 8 2.64 8.06 -1.09
N ASN A 9 1.90 8.67 -0.17
CA ASN A 9 0.52 8.31 0.12
C ASN A 9 -0.39 8.52 -1.09
N ASP A 10 -0.21 9.61 -1.83
CA ASP A 10 -1.01 9.89 -3.02
C ASP A 10 -0.73 8.89 -4.15
N MET A 11 0.51 8.44 -4.30
CA MET A 11 0.87 7.37 -5.23
C MET A 11 0.18 6.05 -4.89
N ILE A 12 0.24 5.62 -3.61
CA ILE A 12 -0.49 4.43 -3.15
C ILE A 12 -1.99 4.60 -3.40
N ARG A 13 -2.55 5.77 -3.08
CA ARG A 13 -3.99 6.03 -3.25
C ARG A 13 -4.42 5.91 -4.71
N LYS A 14 -3.66 6.50 -5.63
CA LYS A 14 -3.92 6.46 -7.08
C LYS A 14 -3.85 5.03 -7.59
N LEU A 15 -2.76 4.31 -7.31
CA LEU A 15 -2.60 2.93 -7.77
C LEU A 15 -3.74 2.03 -7.24
N ARG A 16 -4.08 2.14 -5.95
CA ARG A 16 -5.18 1.34 -5.36
C ARG A 16 -6.52 1.64 -6.03
N LYS A 17 -6.77 2.91 -6.37
CA LYS A 17 -7.98 3.33 -7.07
C LYS A 17 -8.01 2.82 -8.51
N GLU A 18 -6.89 2.83 -9.21
CA GLU A 18 -6.77 2.33 -10.59
C GLU A 18 -6.98 0.82 -10.66
N LEU A 19 -6.38 0.05 -9.74
CA LEU A 19 -6.48 -1.41 -9.72
C LEU A 19 -7.84 -1.93 -9.26
N PHE A 20 -8.44 -1.30 -8.24
CA PHE A 20 -9.61 -1.86 -7.56
C PHE A 20 -10.84 -0.93 -7.56
N GLY A 21 -10.79 0.19 -8.27
CA GLY A 21 -11.87 1.17 -8.35
C GLY A 21 -12.06 2.04 -7.09
N LYS A 22 -11.43 1.69 -5.96
CA LYS A 22 -11.41 2.49 -4.73
C LYS A 22 -10.03 2.51 -4.09
N GLY A 23 -9.53 3.73 -3.89
CA GLY A 23 -8.38 3.99 -3.03
C GLY A 23 -8.82 4.06 -1.56
N PRO A 24 -7.88 3.90 -0.62
CA PRO A 24 -8.14 4.08 0.79
C PRO A 24 -8.72 5.47 1.08
N GLU A 25 -9.53 5.57 2.12
CA GLU A 25 -10.04 6.85 2.62
C GLU A 25 -8.95 7.58 3.39
N ARG A 26 -8.23 6.86 4.26
CA ARG A 26 -7.11 7.38 5.03
C ARG A 26 -5.88 6.50 4.86
N ILE A 27 -4.72 7.14 4.74
CA ILE A 27 -3.41 6.49 4.71
C ILE A 27 -2.56 7.11 5.80
N HIS A 28 -1.86 6.26 6.55
CA HIS A 28 -0.80 6.68 7.46
C HIS A 28 0.46 5.91 7.11
N THR A 29 1.55 6.63 6.81
CA THR A 29 2.82 6.01 6.42
C THR A 29 3.92 6.46 7.35
N VAL A 30 4.72 5.50 7.80
CA VAL A 30 5.93 5.71 8.59
C VAL A 30 7.12 5.18 7.80
N PHE A 31 8.18 5.99 7.72
CA PHE A 31 9.47 5.56 7.19
C PHE A 31 10.36 5.11 8.35
N VAL A 32 10.90 3.90 8.26
CA VAL A 32 11.75 3.29 9.28
C VAL A 32 12.80 2.45 8.59
N GLU A 33 14.07 2.67 8.92
CA GLU A 33 15.20 2.00 8.27
C GLU A 33 15.19 2.15 6.73
N ASN A 34 15.19 1.01 6.03
CA ASN A 34 15.01 0.88 4.59
C ASN A 34 13.55 0.58 4.20
N MET A 35 12.57 0.87 5.06
CA MET A 35 11.17 0.50 4.86
C MET A 35 10.22 1.68 4.92
N ALA A 36 9.14 1.59 4.14
CA ALA A 36 7.95 2.40 4.32
C ALA A 36 6.80 1.48 4.75
N VAL A 37 6.18 1.78 5.89
CA VAL A 37 5.04 1.02 6.43
C VAL A 37 3.80 1.88 6.30
N SER A 38 2.88 1.49 5.42
CA SER A 38 1.63 2.19 5.14
C SER A 38 0.45 1.43 5.71
N THR A 39 -0.27 2.06 6.65
CA THR A 39 -1.57 1.60 7.13
C THR A 39 -2.67 2.29 6.35
N LEU A 40 -3.55 1.51 5.75
CA LEU A 40 -4.62 1.95 4.86
C LEU A 40 -5.97 1.65 5.50
N TYR A 41 -6.87 2.64 5.54
CA TYR A 41 -8.22 2.50 6.08
C TYR A 41 -9.26 2.76 5.00
N GLY A 42 -10.35 1.99 4.99
CA GLY A 42 -11.47 2.23 4.07
C GLY A 42 -11.11 1.90 2.62
N ASN A 43 -10.55 0.71 2.41
CA ASN A 43 -9.98 0.26 1.12
C ASN A 43 -11.01 -0.40 0.20
N LEU A 44 -11.99 -1.09 0.79
CA LEU A 44 -12.94 -1.92 0.07
C LEU A 44 -14.06 -1.11 -0.56
N THR A 45 -14.40 -1.46 -1.80
CA THR A 45 -15.58 -0.96 -2.51
C THR A 45 -16.87 -1.45 -1.86
N PRO A 46 -18.03 -0.79 -2.11
CA PRO A 46 -19.33 -1.31 -1.70
C PRO A 46 -19.60 -2.75 -2.15
N THR A 47 -19.16 -3.10 -3.36
CA THR A 47 -19.29 -4.45 -3.92
C THR A 47 -18.46 -5.47 -3.15
N GLU A 48 -17.19 -5.17 -2.86
CA GLU A 48 -16.34 -6.07 -2.06
C GLU A 48 -16.86 -6.22 -0.63
N MET A 49 -17.33 -5.13 -0.01
CA MET A 49 -17.97 -5.18 1.30
C MET A 49 -19.20 -6.09 1.28
N PHE A 50 -20.01 -6.05 0.21
CA PHE A 50 -21.15 -6.94 0.05
C PHE A 50 -20.74 -8.40 -0.10
N ILE A 51 -19.76 -8.71 -0.97
CA ILE A 51 -19.25 -10.07 -1.20
C ILE A 51 -18.67 -10.67 0.09
N SER A 52 -17.93 -9.87 0.86
CA SER A 52 -17.25 -10.29 2.10
C SER A 52 -18.17 -10.66 3.28
N ARG A 53 -19.50 -10.51 3.11
CA ARG A 53 -20.50 -10.96 4.08
C ARG A 53 -20.51 -12.47 4.25
N SER A 54 -20.22 -13.21 3.18
CA SER A 54 -20.01 -14.66 3.24
C SER A 54 -18.57 -14.98 3.64
N GLU A 55 -18.33 -16.19 4.15
CA GLU A 55 -16.97 -16.65 4.48
C GLU A 55 -16.11 -16.81 3.24
N GLU A 56 -16.60 -17.55 2.24
CA GLU A 56 -15.94 -17.72 0.95
C GLU A 56 -15.66 -16.39 0.25
N GLY A 57 -16.64 -15.48 0.22
CA GLY A 57 -16.46 -14.16 -0.36
C GLY A 57 -15.41 -13.31 0.35
N ARG A 58 -15.23 -13.49 1.66
CA ARG A 58 -14.19 -12.80 2.42
C ARG A 58 -12.81 -13.31 2.03
N ASP A 59 -12.65 -14.61 1.88
CA ASP A 59 -11.38 -15.24 1.49
C ASP A 59 -11.00 -14.86 0.06
N MET A 60 -11.98 -14.76 -0.84
CA MET A 60 -11.77 -14.25 -2.19
C MET A 60 -11.29 -12.79 -2.19
N VAL A 61 -11.99 -11.90 -1.48
CA VAL A 61 -11.60 -10.48 -1.41
C VAL A 61 -10.23 -10.32 -0.75
N HIS A 62 -9.95 -11.08 0.32
CA HIS A 62 -8.65 -11.10 0.97
C HIS A 62 -7.55 -11.51 0.00
N SER A 63 -7.72 -12.64 -0.69
CA SER A 63 -6.75 -13.15 -1.66
C SER A 63 -6.50 -12.16 -2.79
N ALA A 64 -7.54 -11.50 -3.32
CA ALA A 64 -7.40 -10.49 -4.36
C ALA A 64 -6.61 -9.27 -3.86
N ARG A 65 -6.96 -8.75 -2.67
CA ARG A 65 -6.33 -7.55 -2.09
C ARG A 65 -4.93 -7.79 -1.54
N THR A 66 -4.55 -9.03 -1.27
CA THR A 66 -3.20 -9.42 -0.84
C THR A 66 -2.34 -9.80 -2.05
N LYS A 67 -2.77 -10.76 -2.85
CA LYS A 67 -1.94 -11.34 -3.93
C LYS A 67 -1.82 -10.44 -5.15
N MET A 68 -2.93 -9.95 -5.70
CA MET A 68 -2.87 -9.10 -6.91
C MET A 68 -2.10 -7.81 -6.64
N VAL A 69 -2.19 -7.30 -5.42
CA VAL A 69 -1.36 -6.16 -4.98
C VAL A 69 0.13 -6.48 -5.07
N GLN A 70 0.55 -7.64 -4.57
CA GLN A 70 1.96 -8.04 -4.61
C GLN A 70 2.41 -8.30 -6.05
N ASP A 71 1.57 -8.93 -6.87
CA ASP A 71 1.85 -9.23 -8.27
C ASP A 71 2.08 -7.94 -9.07
N VAL A 72 1.19 -6.94 -8.94
CA VAL A 72 1.33 -5.64 -9.65
C VAL A 72 2.66 -4.95 -9.32
N TYR A 73 3.02 -4.90 -8.05
CA TYR A 73 4.28 -4.26 -7.64
C TYR A 73 5.52 -5.07 -8.05
N SER A 74 5.37 -6.38 -8.26
CA SER A 74 6.45 -7.24 -8.75
C SER A 74 6.68 -7.05 -10.25
N GLU A 75 5.65 -6.72 -11.01
CA GLU A 75 5.75 -6.36 -12.43
C GLU A 75 6.33 -4.96 -12.61
N SER A 76 5.80 -3.97 -11.89
CA SER A 76 6.36 -2.62 -11.83
C SER A 76 5.91 -1.88 -10.56
N PRO A 77 6.84 -1.32 -9.76
CA PRO A 77 6.46 -0.36 -8.74
C PRO A 77 5.77 0.86 -9.39
N PRO A 78 4.95 1.62 -8.62
CA PRO A 78 4.34 2.85 -9.12
C PRO A 78 5.40 3.81 -9.68
N ASP A 79 5.15 4.33 -10.87
CA ASP A 79 6.01 5.32 -11.52
C ASP A 79 6.35 6.48 -10.59
N GLY A 80 7.65 6.76 -10.42
CA GLY A 80 8.13 7.83 -9.55
C GLY A 80 8.41 7.42 -8.10
N MET A 81 8.08 6.18 -7.68
CA MET A 81 8.19 5.77 -6.27
C MET A 81 9.66 5.69 -5.85
N GLU A 82 10.47 5.05 -6.69
CA GLU A 82 11.89 4.86 -6.43
C GLU A 82 12.64 6.19 -6.51
N GLU A 83 12.23 7.09 -7.41
CA GLU A 83 12.78 8.43 -7.54
C GLU A 83 12.44 9.29 -6.32
N LEU A 84 11.19 9.24 -5.85
CA LEU A 84 10.71 9.98 -4.69
C LEU A 84 11.47 9.59 -3.43
N VAL A 85 11.67 8.29 -3.22
CA VAL A 85 12.36 7.74 -2.05
C VAL A 85 13.89 7.71 -2.24
N GLY A 86 14.34 7.79 -3.49
CA GLY A 86 15.74 7.72 -3.88
C GLY A 86 16.37 6.34 -3.64
N ALA A 87 15.58 5.26 -3.69
CA ALA A 87 15.96 3.88 -3.41
C ALA A 87 15.09 2.89 -4.20
N LYS A 88 15.63 1.71 -4.52
CA LYS A 88 14.92 0.70 -5.31
C LYS A 88 14.01 -0.13 -4.42
N LEU A 89 12.80 -0.41 -4.89
CA LEU A 89 11.89 -1.32 -4.21
C LEU A 89 12.37 -2.76 -4.44
N VAL A 90 12.61 -3.50 -3.35
CA VAL A 90 13.09 -4.88 -3.40
C VAL A 90 11.96 -5.86 -3.07
N HIS A 91 11.15 -5.53 -2.06
CA HIS A 91 10.04 -6.38 -1.64
C HIS A 91 8.81 -5.56 -1.25
N LEU A 92 7.64 -6.15 -1.48
CA LEU A 92 6.37 -5.69 -0.95
C LEU A 92 5.71 -6.82 -0.17
N PHE A 93 5.40 -6.54 1.10
CA PHE A 93 4.48 -7.35 1.89
C PHE A 93 3.19 -6.55 2.04
N SER A 94 2.05 -7.17 1.81
CA SER A 94 0.76 -6.51 2.03
C SER A 94 -0.24 -7.51 2.53
N ASP A 95 -1.07 -7.09 3.49
CA ASP A 95 -2.17 -7.91 3.98
C ASP A 95 -3.35 -7.06 4.45
N ILE A 96 -4.54 -7.66 4.52
CA ILE A 96 -5.78 -6.94 4.83
C ILE A 96 -6.67 -7.68 5.83
N LYS A 97 -7.13 -6.93 6.84
CA LYS A 97 -8.23 -7.32 7.70
C LYS A 97 -9.55 -6.83 7.12
N ILE A 98 -10.29 -7.73 6.47
CA ILE A 98 -11.52 -7.41 5.74
C ILE A 98 -12.63 -6.86 6.65
N LYS A 99 -12.83 -7.44 7.83
CA LYS A 99 -13.91 -7.02 8.75
C LYS A 99 -13.71 -5.59 9.24
N GLU A 100 -12.47 -5.23 9.54
CA GLU A 100 -12.08 -3.89 10.01
C GLU A 100 -11.83 -2.92 8.86
N ASN A 101 -11.74 -3.42 7.63
CA ASN A 101 -11.38 -2.66 6.43
C ASN A 101 -10.04 -1.90 6.60
N ILE A 102 -9.05 -2.60 7.17
CA ILE A 102 -7.70 -2.10 7.44
C ILE A 102 -6.70 -2.98 6.68
N ALA A 103 -5.83 -2.35 5.90
CA ALA A 103 -4.71 -3.04 5.26
C ALA A 103 -3.38 -2.44 5.72
N ILE A 104 -2.33 -3.25 5.72
CA ILE A 104 -0.96 -2.81 5.96
C ILE A 104 -0.13 -3.25 4.75
N SER A 105 0.65 -2.31 4.22
CA SER A 105 1.66 -2.57 3.20
C SER A 105 3.04 -2.15 3.73
N VAL A 106 4.00 -3.05 3.65
CA VAL A 106 5.41 -2.84 4.00
C VAL A 106 6.23 -2.89 2.71
N PHE A 107 6.76 -1.72 2.34
CA PHE A 107 7.65 -1.55 1.19
C PHE A 107 9.09 -1.62 1.70
N VAL A 108 9.88 -2.55 1.19
CA VAL A 108 11.28 -2.75 1.58
C VAL A 108 12.18 -2.31 0.43
N PHE A 109 13.11 -1.42 0.73
CA PHE A 109 14.00 -0.81 -0.25
C PHE A 109 15.45 -1.31 -0.12
N ASP A 110 16.24 -1.10 -1.17
CA ASP A 110 17.62 -1.60 -1.29
C ASP A 110 18.63 -0.91 -0.35
N LYS A 111 18.26 0.23 0.23
CA LYS A 111 19.11 0.99 1.16
C LYS A 111 18.27 1.82 2.13
N HIS A 112 18.92 2.37 3.15
CA HIS A 112 18.29 3.21 4.15
C HIS A 112 17.59 4.43 3.53
N ILE A 113 16.33 4.66 3.91
CA ILE A 113 15.49 5.74 3.38
C ILE A 113 15.02 6.71 4.46
N ALA A 114 15.00 6.28 5.73
CA ALA A 114 14.52 7.11 6.83
C ALA A 114 15.40 8.36 7.05
N ASP A 115 16.72 8.24 6.94
CA ASP A 115 17.65 9.37 7.20
C ASP A 115 17.59 10.45 6.11
N LYS A 116 17.39 10.06 4.86
CA LYS A 116 17.27 11.01 3.74
C LYS A 116 16.07 11.95 3.88
N LEU A 117 15.10 11.59 4.73
CA LEU A 117 13.89 12.37 5.00
C LEU A 117 13.97 13.17 6.32
N ASN A 118 15.03 12.93 7.11
CA ASN A 118 15.31 13.55 8.40
C ASN A 118 16.28 14.74 8.33
N GLY A 119 16.87 15.03 7.16
CA GLY A 119 17.63 16.28 6.94
C GLY A 119 18.88 16.39 7.83
N HIS A 120 19.71 15.36 7.84
CA HIS A 120 21.09 15.45 8.31
C HIS A 120 22.05 15.11 7.18
#